data_AF-A0A284VR23-F1
#
_entry.id   AF-A0A284VR23-F1
#
_cell.length_a   1.000
_cell.length_b   1.000
_cell.length_c   1.000
_cell.angle_alpha   90.00
_cell.angle_beta   90.00
_cell.angle_gamma   90.00
#
_symmetry.space_group_name_H-M   'P 1'
#
loop_
_entity.id
_entity.type
_entity.pdbx_description
1 polymer ?
#
loop_
_entity_poly.entity_id
_entity_poly.type
_entity_poly.pdbx_seq_one_letter_code
_entity_poly.pdbx_strand_id
1 'polypeptide(L)'
;MGLIENRDAQFMLLAGFIIGIGLVITTVMLNSVIFEGNMAVGAGTEPSKNDIINLIQITNDETRAAYRNAINISVPTSLMIADFTRQTQNFSDNLSTIYALHGEGVNLSWDVSNWNNDIYPYFTDNGTAGGSANWTVIQNVKDSDIIVNITTFGGSFNITLINSTTDWINLTSTGNFTFKKTSVQPYSIVFINGMNNAGKFKITGNTSDGKAFIRARDYILYANETFSTSRMRADFTIPISVPW
;
A
#
# COMPACT_ATOMS: atom_id res chain seq x y z
N MET A 1 46.63 -9.00 69.16
CA MET A 1 45.81 -10.21 69.31
C MET A 1 44.36 -9.77 69.45
N GLY A 2 43.43 -10.23 68.61
CA GLY A 2 42.03 -9.82 68.83
C GLY A 2 40.97 -10.06 67.74
N LEU A 3 41.31 -10.59 66.56
CA LEU A 3 40.29 -11.03 65.58
C LEU A 3 40.44 -12.51 65.17
N ILE A 4 41.56 -13.15 65.51
CA ILE A 4 41.83 -14.56 65.16
C ILE A 4 41.24 -15.53 66.21
N GLU A 5 41.01 -15.09 67.46
CA GLU A 5 40.49 -15.95 68.54
C GLU A 5 39.00 -15.74 68.86
N ASN A 6 38.35 -14.68 68.34
CA ASN A 6 36.94 -14.41 68.63
C ASN A 6 36.03 -14.99 67.55
N ARG A 7 35.56 -16.21 67.80
CA ARG A 7 34.69 -16.99 66.91
C ARG A 7 33.39 -16.25 66.58
N ASP A 8 32.80 -15.53 67.52
CA ASP A 8 31.53 -14.82 67.31
C ASP A 8 31.71 -13.61 66.38
N ALA A 9 32.82 -12.88 66.50
CA ALA A 9 33.16 -11.80 65.59
C ALA A 9 33.42 -12.29 64.16
N GLN A 10 34.00 -13.48 63.99
CA GLN A 10 34.19 -14.10 62.67
C GLN A 10 32.86 -14.53 62.04
N PHE A 11 31.93 -15.08 62.83
CA PHE A 11 30.58 -15.41 62.33
C PHE A 11 29.80 -14.17 61.92
N MET A 12 29.92 -13.06 62.66
CA MET A 12 29.26 -11.80 62.31
C MET A 12 29.83 -11.19 61.02
N LEU A 13 31.14 -11.20 60.83
CA LEU A 13 31.79 -10.76 59.58
C LEU A 13 31.41 -11.65 58.38
N LEU A 14 31.37 -12.96 58.59
CA LEU A 14 30.95 -13.92 57.56
C LEU A 14 29.48 -13.71 57.17
N ALA A 15 28.59 -13.50 58.14
CA ALA A 15 27.19 -13.20 57.88
C ALA A 15 27.02 -11.89 57.10
N GLY A 16 27.74 -10.82 57.48
CA GLY A 16 27.74 -9.56 56.75
C GLY A 16 28.26 -9.69 55.32
N PHE A 17 29.29 -10.51 55.10
CA PHE A 17 29.82 -10.78 53.77
C PHE A 17 28.85 -11.57 52.89
N ILE A 18 28.21 -12.61 53.44
CA ILE A 18 27.20 -13.41 52.74
C ILE A 18 25.98 -12.55 52.36
N ILE A 19 25.49 -11.71 53.28
CA ILE A 19 24.39 -10.77 53.02
C ILE A 19 24.79 -9.77 51.92
N GLY A 20 26.00 -9.24 51.98
CA GLY A 20 26.53 -8.30 50.97
C GLY A 20 26.59 -8.93 49.58
N ILE A 21 27.14 -10.14 49.46
CA ILE A 21 27.18 -10.88 48.19
C ILE A 21 25.77 -11.20 47.69
N GLY A 22 24.88 -11.67 48.58
CA GLY A 22 23.50 -11.98 48.24
C GLY A 22 22.77 -10.77 47.65
N LEU A 23 22.93 -9.60 48.25
CA LEU A 23 22.31 -8.37 47.78
C LEU A 23 22.86 -7.92 46.41
N VAL A 24 24.16 -8.06 46.19
CA VAL A 24 24.78 -7.78 44.88
C VAL A 24 24.27 -8.74 43.80
N ILE A 25 24.26 -10.06 44.06
CA ILE A 25 23.75 -11.06 43.10
C ILE A 25 22.29 -10.79 42.77
N THR A 26 21.46 -10.53 43.79
CA THR A 26 20.04 -10.27 43.58
C THR A 26 19.82 -8.99 42.76
N THR A 27 20.61 -7.94 43.01
CA THR A 27 20.52 -6.68 42.25
C THR A 27 20.94 -6.87 40.80
N VAL A 28 22.02 -7.62 40.54
CA VAL A 28 22.46 -7.93 39.17
C VAL A 28 21.40 -8.78 38.46
N MET A 29 20.86 -9.80 39.11
CA MET A 29 19.78 -10.62 38.55
C MET A 29 18.52 -9.79 38.26
N LEU A 30 18.11 -8.91 39.19
CA LEU A 30 16.94 -8.06 38.99
C LEU A 30 17.13 -7.12 37.81
N ASN A 31 18.32 -6.49 37.69
CA ASN A 31 18.65 -5.62 36.56
C ASN A 31 18.67 -6.38 35.24
N SER A 32 19.21 -7.60 35.20
CA SER A 32 19.18 -8.47 34.02
C SER A 32 17.76 -8.87 33.64
N VAL A 33 16.92 -9.25 34.59
CA VAL A 33 15.51 -9.63 34.34
C VAL A 33 14.68 -8.43 33.91
N ILE A 34 14.92 -7.23 34.46
CA ILE A 34 14.25 -6.00 34.02
C ILE A 34 14.70 -5.62 32.62
N PHE A 35 15.97 -5.78 32.28
CA PHE A 35 16.48 -5.51 30.94
C PHE A 35 15.91 -6.49 29.90
N GLU A 36 15.92 -7.79 30.20
CA GLU A 36 15.35 -8.82 29.34
C GLU A 36 13.81 -8.70 29.25
N GLY A 37 13.14 -8.38 30.35
CA GLY A 37 11.71 -8.10 30.40
C GLY A 37 11.33 -6.86 29.58
N ASN A 38 12.09 -5.76 29.71
CA ASN A 38 11.85 -4.56 28.90
C ASN A 38 12.16 -4.77 27.42
N MET A 39 13.19 -5.56 27.07
CA MET A 39 13.44 -5.96 25.69
C MET A 39 12.34 -6.89 25.16
N ALA A 40 11.81 -7.81 25.96
CA ALA A 40 10.74 -8.72 25.56
C ALA A 40 9.37 -8.03 25.44
N VAL A 41 9.12 -6.99 26.25
CA VAL A 41 7.94 -6.13 26.14
C VAL A 41 8.08 -5.17 24.95
N GLY A 42 9.28 -4.61 24.72
CA GLY A 42 9.57 -3.76 23.56
C GLY A 42 9.59 -4.51 22.22
N ALA A 43 10.01 -5.78 22.20
CA ALA A 43 9.91 -6.69 21.05
C ALA A 43 8.54 -7.42 20.98
N GLY A 44 7.67 -7.17 21.96
CA GLY A 44 6.35 -7.77 22.07
C GLY A 44 5.22 -6.93 21.51
N THR A 45 5.50 -5.73 21.01
CA THR A 45 4.51 -4.94 20.30
C THR A 45 4.25 -5.62 18.96
N GLU A 46 2.98 -5.94 18.74
CA GLU A 46 2.43 -6.31 17.43
C GLU A 46 3.12 -5.48 16.33
N PRO A 47 3.39 -6.08 15.15
CA PRO A 47 3.94 -5.35 14.02
C PRO A 47 3.18 -4.05 13.90
N SER A 48 3.90 -2.95 14.01
CA SER A 48 3.20 -1.71 14.26
C SER A 48 2.31 -1.50 13.05
N LYS A 49 1.06 -1.12 13.27
CA LYS A 49 0.12 -0.80 12.18
C LYS A 49 0.79 0.08 11.10
N ASN A 50 1.79 0.87 11.50
CA ASN A 50 2.63 1.69 10.63
C ASN A 50 3.51 0.87 9.68
N ASP A 51 4.10 -0.26 10.09
CA ASP A 51 4.94 -1.12 9.24
C ASP A 51 4.12 -1.74 8.11
N ILE A 52 2.93 -2.24 8.43
CA ILE A 52 1.99 -2.76 7.41
C ILE A 52 1.53 -1.63 6.47
N ILE A 53 1.21 -0.45 7.00
CA ILE A 53 0.83 0.71 6.17
C ILE A 53 1.98 1.14 5.25
N ASN A 54 3.20 1.20 5.77
CA ASN A 54 4.39 1.54 5.01
C ASN A 54 4.63 0.51 3.91
N LEU A 55 4.52 -0.78 4.22
CA LEU A 55 4.65 -1.85 3.23
C LEU A 55 3.61 -1.71 2.12
N ILE A 56 2.34 -1.51 2.47
CA ILE A 56 1.25 -1.27 1.50
C ILE A 56 1.57 -0.07 0.60
N GLN A 57 2.08 1.04 1.17
CA GLN A 57 2.41 2.24 0.41
C GLN A 57 3.58 2.00 -0.55
N ILE A 58 4.68 1.42 -0.07
CA ILE A 58 5.87 1.15 -0.87
C ILE A 58 5.54 0.16 -1.99
N THR A 59 4.78 -0.91 -1.71
CA THR A 59 4.35 -1.85 -2.75
C THR A 59 3.45 -1.19 -3.79
N ASN A 60 2.54 -0.29 -3.38
CA ASN A 60 1.68 0.44 -4.32
C ASN A 60 2.51 1.33 -5.26
N ASP A 61 3.48 2.06 -4.70
CA ASP A 61 4.35 2.94 -5.46
C ASP A 61 5.28 2.16 -6.39
N GLU A 62 5.87 1.07 -5.91
CA GLU A 62 6.73 0.20 -6.73
C GLU A 62 5.93 -0.47 -7.85
N THR A 63 4.74 -0.99 -7.57
CA THR A 63 3.88 -1.61 -8.59
C THR A 63 3.55 -0.62 -9.70
N ARG A 64 3.23 0.63 -9.35
CA ARG A 64 2.98 1.69 -10.33
C ARG A 64 4.24 2.10 -11.09
N ALA A 65 5.41 2.11 -10.44
CA ALA A 65 6.68 2.40 -11.07
C ALA A 65 7.08 1.29 -12.05
N ALA A 66 7.03 0.03 -11.62
CA ALA A 66 7.30 -1.15 -12.44
C ALA A 66 6.37 -1.19 -13.66
N TYR A 67 5.07 -0.93 -13.47
CA TYR A 67 4.13 -0.85 -14.58
C TYR A 67 4.53 0.24 -15.59
N ARG A 68 4.84 1.46 -15.12
CA ARG A 68 5.27 2.57 -15.98
C ARG A 68 6.57 2.28 -16.74
N ASN A 69 7.50 1.57 -16.12
CA ASN A 69 8.76 1.18 -16.76
C ASN A 69 8.57 0.08 -17.80
N ALA A 70 7.63 -0.84 -17.55
CA ALA A 70 7.32 -1.94 -18.43
C ALA A 70 6.51 -1.52 -19.66
N ILE A 71 5.67 -0.49 -19.55
CA ILE A 71 4.86 -0.03 -20.69
C ILE A 71 5.71 0.70 -21.73
N ASN A 72 6.04 0.03 -22.82
CA ASN A 72 6.61 0.63 -24.01
C ASN A 72 5.75 0.28 -25.22
N ILE A 73 5.29 1.31 -25.95
CA ILE A 73 4.33 1.23 -27.07
C ILE A 73 4.85 0.33 -28.21
N SER A 74 6.16 0.06 -28.26
CA SER A 74 6.81 -0.68 -29.35
C SER A 74 7.19 -2.13 -29.00
N VAL A 75 6.80 -2.64 -27.83
CA VAL A 75 7.24 -3.95 -27.33
C VAL A 75 6.03 -4.91 -27.18
N PRO A 76 6.15 -6.20 -27.54
CA PRO A 76 5.13 -7.21 -27.27
C PRO A 76 4.72 -7.27 -25.79
N THR A 77 3.42 -7.49 -25.52
CA THR A 77 2.85 -7.60 -24.15
C THR A 77 3.59 -8.62 -23.27
N SER A 78 4.05 -9.73 -23.85
CA SER A 78 4.80 -10.76 -23.11
C SER A 78 6.12 -10.25 -22.52
N LEU A 79 6.83 -9.39 -23.26
CA LEU A 79 8.07 -8.78 -22.79
C LEU A 79 7.80 -7.70 -21.75
N MET A 80 6.72 -6.93 -21.90
CA MET A 80 6.28 -5.95 -20.89
C MET A 80 5.96 -6.65 -19.56
N ILE A 81 5.21 -7.75 -19.59
CA ILE A 81 4.89 -8.53 -18.39
C ILE A 81 6.16 -9.15 -17.79
N ALA A 82 7.09 -9.64 -18.62
CA ALA A 82 8.35 -10.20 -18.15
C ALA A 82 9.23 -9.14 -17.45
N ASP A 83 9.31 -7.93 -18.00
CA ASP A 83 10.06 -6.83 -17.40
C ASP A 83 9.43 -6.36 -16.09
N PHE A 84 8.09 -6.23 -16.05
CA PHE A 84 7.35 -5.97 -14.82
C PHE A 84 7.66 -7.02 -13.75
N THR A 85 7.49 -8.30 -14.09
CA THR A 85 7.69 -9.44 -13.18
C THR A 85 9.12 -9.47 -12.64
N ARG A 86 10.10 -9.21 -13.50
CA ARG A 86 11.52 -9.14 -13.12
C ARG A 86 11.78 -8.01 -12.13
N GLN A 87 11.23 -6.82 -12.36
CA GLN A 87 11.40 -5.68 -11.45
C GLN A 87 10.73 -5.96 -10.11
N THR A 88 9.48 -6.42 -10.10
CA THR A 88 8.74 -6.69 -8.86
C THR A 88 9.32 -7.85 -8.07
N GLN A 89 9.88 -8.88 -8.74
CA GLN A 89 10.58 -9.97 -8.07
C GLN A 89 11.85 -9.47 -7.37
N ASN A 90 12.69 -8.69 -8.07
CA ASN A 90 13.88 -8.09 -7.46
C ASN A 90 13.52 -7.22 -6.24
N PHE A 91 12.43 -6.47 -6.33
CA PHE A 91 11.92 -5.69 -5.21
C PHE A 91 11.47 -6.59 -4.03
N SER A 92 10.72 -7.65 -4.30
CA SER A 92 10.31 -8.63 -3.29
C SER A 92 11.51 -9.29 -2.60
N ASP A 93 12.50 -9.72 -3.37
CA ASP A 93 13.70 -10.39 -2.84
C ASP A 93 14.52 -9.43 -1.94
N ASN A 94 14.65 -8.17 -2.36
CA ASN A 94 15.33 -7.14 -1.56
C ASN A 94 14.55 -6.80 -0.28
N LEU A 95 13.22 -6.64 -0.38
CA LEU A 95 12.37 -6.39 0.78
C LEU A 95 12.42 -7.55 1.77
N SER A 96 12.29 -8.79 1.29
CA SER A 96 12.35 -9.98 2.13
C SER A 96 13.68 -10.05 2.86
N THR A 97 14.79 -9.73 2.18
CA THR A 97 16.13 -9.68 2.80
C THR A 97 16.20 -8.62 3.89
N ILE A 98 15.68 -7.41 3.65
CA ILE A 98 15.68 -6.33 4.65
C ILE A 98 14.87 -6.73 5.87
N TYR A 99 13.65 -7.22 5.69
CA TYR A 99 12.78 -7.61 6.81
C TYR A 99 13.33 -8.82 7.58
N ALA A 100 14.00 -9.75 6.90
CA ALA A 100 14.66 -10.89 7.55
C ALA A 100 15.77 -10.45 8.53
N LEU A 101 16.47 -9.33 8.25
CA LEU A 101 17.45 -8.75 9.18
C LEU A 101 16.80 -8.23 10.47
N HIS A 102 15.50 -7.95 10.44
CA HIS A 102 14.71 -7.51 11.60
C HIS A 102 13.95 -8.66 12.29
N GLY A 103 14.14 -9.91 11.84
CA GLY A 103 13.41 -11.07 12.38
C GLY A 103 11.96 -11.17 11.88
N GLU A 104 11.64 -10.47 10.80
CA GLU A 104 10.33 -10.45 10.16
C GLU A 104 10.42 -11.13 8.78
N GLY A 105 9.35 -11.77 8.35
CA GLY A 105 9.26 -12.39 7.03
C GLY A 105 8.25 -11.63 6.18
N VAL A 106 8.70 -11.10 5.05
CA VAL A 106 7.84 -10.51 4.03
C VAL A 106 7.94 -11.34 2.76
N ASN A 107 6.78 -11.67 2.20
CA ASN A 107 6.67 -12.28 0.89
C ASN A 107 5.64 -11.50 0.06
N LEU A 108 6.05 -11.10 -1.15
CA LEU A 108 5.22 -10.35 -2.07
C LEU A 108 5.07 -11.13 -3.37
N SER A 109 3.86 -11.13 -3.92
CA SER A 109 3.58 -11.67 -5.24
C SER A 109 2.57 -10.79 -5.95
N TRP A 110 2.61 -10.77 -7.28
CA TRP A 110 1.72 -9.96 -8.10
C TRP A 110 0.90 -10.86 -9.01
N ASP A 111 -0.42 -10.64 -8.98
CA ASP A 111 -1.33 -11.19 -9.97
C ASP A 111 -1.53 -10.17 -11.10
N VAL A 112 -0.96 -10.52 -12.24
CA VAL A 112 -1.03 -9.77 -13.50
C VAL A 112 -2.02 -10.38 -14.50
N SER A 113 -2.87 -11.31 -14.06
CA SER A 113 -3.85 -11.99 -14.92
C SER A 113 -4.76 -11.02 -15.66
N ASN A 114 -5.18 -9.93 -15.02
CA ASN A 114 -5.99 -8.90 -15.65
C ASN A 114 -5.27 -8.26 -16.85
N TRP A 115 -3.99 -7.96 -16.69
CA TRP A 115 -3.19 -7.37 -17.77
C TRP A 115 -2.89 -8.40 -18.87
N ASN A 116 -2.61 -9.65 -18.50
CA ASN A 116 -2.30 -10.73 -19.46
C ASN A 116 -3.51 -11.12 -20.34
N ASN A 117 -4.72 -10.96 -19.83
CA ASN A 117 -5.95 -11.35 -20.53
C ASN A 117 -6.76 -10.14 -21.06
N ASP A 118 -6.17 -8.94 -21.08
CA ASP A 118 -6.85 -7.69 -21.48
C ASP A 118 -8.18 -7.45 -20.74
N ILE A 119 -8.23 -7.82 -19.45
CA ILE A 119 -9.40 -7.63 -18.58
C ILE A 119 -9.32 -6.24 -17.96
N TYR A 120 -10.09 -5.32 -18.53
CA TYR A 120 -10.16 -3.95 -18.06
C TYR A 120 -11.04 -3.80 -16.82
N PRO A 121 -10.74 -2.82 -15.95
CA PRO A 121 -11.52 -2.55 -14.76
C PRO A 121 -12.87 -1.91 -15.11
N TYR A 122 -13.83 -2.10 -14.23
CA TYR A 122 -15.12 -1.42 -14.31
C TYR A 122 -14.94 0.07 -13.96
N PHE A 123 -15.83 0.93 -14.46
CA PHE A 123 -15.83 2.37 -14.16
C PHE A 123 -16.40 2.68 -12.76
N THR A 124 -16.18 1.79 -11.79
CA THR A 124 -16.51 1.94 -10.38
C THR A 124 -15.33 2.47 -9.59
N ASP A 125 -15.56 2.98 -8.37
CA ASP A 125 -14.48 3.55 -7.54
C ASP A 125 -13.32 2.55 -7.32
N ASN A 126 -13.65 1.32 -6.95
CA ASN A 126 -12.68 0.24 -6.73
C ASN A 126 -12.30 -0.55 -7.99
N GLY A 127 -12.89 -0.22 -9.15
CA GLY A 127 -12.67 -0.88 -10.45
C GLY A 127 -13.19 -2.30 -10.60
N THR A 128 -14.03 -2.79 -9.68
CA THR A 128 -14.67 -4.11 -9.73
C THR A 128 -16.12 -4.03 -10.20
N ALA A 129 -16.68 -5.14 -10.71
CA ALA A 129 -18.06 -5.22 -11.20
C ALA A 129 -19.13 -4.89 -10.14
N GLY A 130 -18.83 -5.14 -8.86
CA GLY A 130 -19.71 -4.84 -7.72
C GLY A 130 -19.35 -3.55 -6.97
N GLY A 131 -18.44 -2.75 -7.52
CA GLY A 131 -17.98 -1.51 -6.89
C GLY A 131 -19.04 -0.40 -6.89
N SER A 132 -18.73 0.71 -6.20
CA SER A 132 -19.59 1.90 -6.25
C SER A 132 -19.71 2.42 -7.67
N ALA A 133 -20.90 2.24 -8.26
CA ALA A 133 -21.22 2.64 -9.64
C ALA A 133 -21.17 4.15 -9.85
N ASN A 134 -21.48 4.90 -8.78
CA ASN A 134 -21.51 6.35 -8.76
C ASN A 134 -20.39 6.82 -7.85
N TRP A 135 -19.43 7.55 -8.40
CA TRP A 135 -18.29 8.03 -7.63
C TRP A 135 -17.66 9.28 -8.24
N THR A 136 -17.11 10.11 -7.36
CA THR A 136 -16.43 11.33 -7.73
C THR A 136 -14.97 11.03 -8.04
N VAL A 137 -14.59 11.19 -9.31
CA VAL A 137 -13.24 10.85 -9.79
C VAL A 137 -12.22 11.89 -9.36
N ILE A 138 -12.60 13.17 -9.48
CA ILE A 138 -11.80 14.31 -9.05
C ILE A 138 -12.71 15.51 -8.79
N GLN A 139 -12.31 16.35 -7.83
CA GLN A 139 -13.00 17.58 -7.44
C GLN A 139 -12.12 18.80 -7.71
N ASN A 140 -12.74 19.97 -7.65
CA ASN A 140 -12.04 21.25 -7.73
C ASN A 140 -11.27 21.46 -9.06
N VAL A 141 -11.88 21.02 -10.16
CA VAL A 141 -11.31 21.09 -11.52
C VAL A 141 -11.69 22.41 -12.17
N LYS A 142 -10.73 23.06 -12.83
CA LYS A 142 -10.94 24.29 -13.61
C LYS A 142 -10.98 24.01 -15.10
N ASP A 143 -10.07 23.17 -15.57
CA ASP A 143 -10.03 22.65 -16.93
C ASP A 143 -9.69 21.16 -16.92
N SER A 144 -10.25 20.43 -17.88
CA SER A 144 -9.97 19.01 -18.08
C SER A 144 -10.07 18.59 -19.54
N ASP A 145 -9.23 17.62 -19.88
CA ASP A 145 -9.28 16.78 -21.05
C ASP A 145 -9.54 15.35 -20.56
N ILE A 146 -10.70 14.82 -20.91
CA ILE A 146 -11.22 13.52 -20.49
C ILE A 146 -11.19 12.61 -21.71
N ILE A 147 -10.43 11.53 -21.61
CA ILE A 147 -10.40 10.45 -22.59
C ILE A 147 -10.90 9.18 -21.91
N VAL A 148 -11.91 8.56 -22.49
CA VAL A 148 -12.46 7.28 -22.02
C VAL A 148 -12.56 6.31 -23.18
N ASN A 149 -12.05 5.11 -22.98
CA ASN A 149 -12.21 3.99 -23.89
C ASN A 149 -13.06 2.93 -23.21
N ILE A 150 -14.24 2.66 -23.75
CA ILE A 150 -15.16 1.63 -23.26
C ILE A 150 -14.94 0.37 -24.07
N THR A 151 -14.50 -0.70 -23.41
CA THR A 151 -14.28 -2.01 -24.01
C THR A 151 -15.47 -2.94 -23.79
N THR A 152 -16.13 -2.83 -22.64
CA THR A 152 -17.36 -3.57 -22.33
C THR A 152 -18.46 -2.58 -21.99
N PHE A 153 -19.59 -2.69 -22.69
CA PHE A 153 -20.76 -1.84 -22.47
C PHE A 153 -21.94 -2.70 -21.99
N GLY A 154 -22.45 -2.43 -20.79
CA GLY A 154 -23.50 -3.21 -20.14
C GLY A 154 -24.72 -2.39 -19.73
N GLY A 155 -24.87 -1.17 -20.27
CA GLY A 155 -26.01 -0.29 -20.01
C GLY A 155 -25.58 1.17 -19.85
N SER A 156 -26.51 2.04 -19.47
CA SER A 156 -26.27 3.49 -19.37
C SER A 156 -25.05 3.82 -18.52
N PHE A 157 -24.09 4.55 -19.09
CA PHE A 157 -22.92 5.09 -18.39
C PHE A 157 -22.78 6.57 -18.72
N ASN A 158 -22.71 7.40 -17.68
CA ASN A 158 -22.64 8.84 -17.85
C ASN A 158 -21.45 9.43 -17.10
N ILE A 159 -20.81 10.42 -17.71
CA ILE A 159 -19.84 11.28 -17.05
C ILE A 159 -20.51 12.64 -16.87
N THR A 160 -20.69 13.07 -15.63
CA THR A 160 -21.36 14.33 -15.29
C THR A 160 -20.38 15.30 -14.66
N LEU A 161 -20.52 16.58 -15.00
CA LEU A 161 -19.77 17.67 -14.37
C LEU A 161 -20.66 18.42 -13.37
N ILE A 162 -20.43 18.20 -12.08
CA ILE A 162 -21.17 18.89 -11.01
C ILE A 162 -20.62 20.30 -10.83
N ASN A 163 -21.50 21.30 -10.70
CA ASN A 163 -21.20 22.75 -10.65
C ASN A 163 -20.66 23.36 -11.96
N SER A 164 -20.73 22.61 -13.07
CA SER A 164 -20.71 23.19 -14.41
C SER A 164 -22.15 23.42 -14.86
N THR A 165 -22.40 24.40 -15.72
CA THR A 165 -23.63 24.44 -16.54
C THR A 165 -23.83 23.05 -17.14
N THR A 166 -25.02 22.46 -16.96
CA THR A 166 -25.37 21.05 -17.17
C THR A 166 -24.68 20.40 -18.37
N ASP A 167 -23.51 19.82 -18.14
CA ASP A 167 -22.75 19.06 -19.12
C ASP A 167 -22.63 17.63 -18.64
N TRP A 168 -23.23 16.73 -19.41
CA TRP A 168 -23.17 15.29 -19.21
C TRP A 168 -22.79 14.66 -20.53
N ILE A 169 -21.82 13.75 -20.48
CA ILE A 169 -21.42 12.93 -21.61
C ILE A 169 -22.16 11.61 -21.42
N ASN A 170 -23.14 11.37 -22.29
CA ASN A 170 -23.80 10.08 -22.35
C ASN A 170 -22.97 9.14 -23.23
N LEU A 171 -22.52 8.04 -22.65
CA LEU A 171 -21.71 7.05 -23.34
C LEU A 171 -22.64 5.86 -23.61
N THR A 172 -23.01 5.68 -24.88
CA THR A 172 -24.08 4.76 -25.30
C THR A 172 -23.58 3.50 -26.00
N SER A 173 -22.28 3.35 -26.16
CA SER A 173 -21.67 2.21 -26.86
C SER A 173 -20.22 2.00 -26.40
N THR A 174 -19.63 0.90 -26.85
CA THR A 174 -18.17 0.75 -26.84
C THR A 174 -17.52 1.78 -27.76
N GLY A 175 -16.26 2.12 -27.50
CA GLY A 175 -15.51 3.07 -28.33
C GLY A 175 -14.66 4.05 -27.54
N ASN A 176 -14.05 4.98 -28.29
CA ASN A 176 -13.23 6.07 -27.75
C ASN A 176 -14.04 7.35 -27.70
N PHE A 177 -14.05 7.98 -26.53
CA PHE A 177 -14.74 9.23 -26.28
C PHE A 177 -13.76 10.24 -25.71
N THR A 178 -13.74 11.41 -26.32
CA THR A 178 -12.90 12.53 -25.89
C THR A 178 -13.79 13.71 -25.61
N PHE A 179 -13.57 14.35 -24.48
CA PHE A 179 -14.32 15.52 -24.05
C PHE A 179 -13.40 16.50 -23.35
N LYS A 180 -13.59 17.78 -23.64
CA LYS A 180 -12.81 18.86 -23.03
C LYS A 180 -13.74 19.85 -22.38
N LYS A 181 -13.41 20.28 -21.17
CA LYS A 181 -14.14 21.35 -20.49
C LYS A 181 -13.20 22.34 -19.85
N THR A 182 -13.54 23.60 -20.02
CA THR A 182 -13.02 24.71 -19.23
C THR A 182 -14.19 25.43 -18.61
N SER A 183 -14.08 25.78 -17.33
CA SER A 183 -15.12 26.48 -16.60
C SER A 183 -14.53 27.63 -15.79
N VAL A 184 -15.33 28.69 -15.59
CA VAL A 184 -14.99 29.81 -14.71
C VAL A 184 -15.12 29.37 -13.25
N GLN A 185 -16.11 28.54 -12.94
CA GLN A 185 -16.32 27.98 -11.60
C GLN A 185 -15.75 26.57 -11.52
N PRO A 186 -15.16 26.19 -10.37
CA PRO A 186 -14.63 24.84 -10.17
C PRO A 186 -15.75 23.80 -10.22
N TYR A 187 -15.50 22.69 -10.92
CA TYR A 187 -16.43 21.57 -11.06
C TYR A 187 -15.82 20.26 -10.57
N SER A 188 -16.68 19.25 -10.41
CA SER A 188 -16.27 17.88 -10.10
C SER A 188 -16.64 16.94 -11.24
N ILE A 189 -15.75 16.00 -11.55
CA ILE A 189 -15.99 14.97 -12.56
C ILE A 189 -16.51 13.73 -11.84
N VAL A 190 -17.70 13.28 -12.22
CA VAL A 190 -18.39 12.16 -11.57
C VAL A 190 -18.76 11.13 -12.62
N PHE A 191 -18.42 9.87 -12.32
CA PHE A 191 -18.86 8.72 -13.10
C PHE A 191 -20.17 8.20 -12.49
N ILE A 192 -21.14 7.95 -13.35
CA ILE A 192 -22.49 7.50 -12.97
C ILE A 192 -22.79 6.21 -13.73
N ASN A 193 -23.27 5.19 -13.00
CA ASN A 193 -23.62 3.87 -13.50
C ASN A 193 -22.44 3.11 -14.14
N GLY A 194 -21.23 3.24 -13.57
CA GLY A 194 -20.03 2.55 -14.05
C GLY A 194 -19.97 1.05 -13.77
N MET A 195 -20.94 0.46 -13.06
CA MET A 195 -20.87 -0.94 -12.57
C MET A 195 -20.95 -2.03 -13.65
N ASN A 196 -21.55 -1.73 -14.80
CA ASN A 196 -21.69 -2.69 -15.90
C ASN A 196 -20.81 -2.33 -17.11
N ASN A 197 -19.96 -1.31 -16.95
CA ASN A 197 -19.17 -0.75 -18.04
C ASN A 197 -17.70 -0.81 -17.65
N ALA A 198 -16.87 -1.38 -18.52
CA ALA A 198 -15.45 -1.57 -18.28
C ALA A 198 -14.61 -0.97 -19.40
N GLY A 199 -13.39 -0.60 -19.04
CA GLY A 199 -12.46 0.04 -19.95
C GLY A 199 -11.43 0.87 -19.20
N LYS A 200 -10.84 1.80 -19.93
CA LYS A 200 -9.78 2.66 -19.41
C LYS A 200 -10.12 4.13 -19.57
N PHE A 201 -9.55 4.95 -18.69
CA PHE A 201 -9.72 6.39 -18.76
C PHE A 201 -8.43 7.13 -18.42
N LYS A 202 -8.34 8.35 -18.92
CA LYS A 202 -7.32 9.34 -18.55
C LYS A 202 -7.94 10.72 -18.55
N ILE A 203 -7.78 11.40 -17.43
CA ILE A 203 -8.24 12.75 -17.21
C ILE A 203 -7.01 13.57 -16.85
N THR A 204 -6.76 14.61 -17.64
CA THR A 204 -5.67 15.56 -17.39
C THR A 204 -6.25 16.96 -17.33
N GLY A 205 -5.65 17.86 -16.56
CA GLY A 205 -6.09 19.24 -16.51
C GLY A 205 -5.50 19.99 -15.34
N ASN A 206 -6.11 21.12 -14.99
CA ASN A 206 -5.71 21.92 -13.83
C ASN A 206 -6.85 22.06 -12.81
N THR A 207 -6.45 22.07 -11.55
CA THR A 207 -7.32 22.42 -10.41
C THR A 207 -7.57 23.93 -10.34
N SER A 208 -8.55 24.37 -9.55
CA SER A 208 -8.79 25.82 -9.32
C SER A 208 -7.56 26.56 -8.80
N ASP A 209 -6.72 25.84 -8.05
CA ASP A 209 -5.53 26.36 -7.39
C ASP A 209 -4.33 26.43 -8.35
N GLY A 210 -4.53 26.10 -9.63
CA GLY A 210 -3.49 26.13 -10.66
C GLY A 210 -2.56 24.92 -10.66
N LYS A 211 -2.83 23.88 -9.87
CA LYS A 211 -2.06 22.63 -9.91
C LYS A 211 -2.54 21.73 -11.03
N ALA A 212 -1.62 21.31 -11.89
CA ALA A 212 -1.87 20.28 -12.89
C ALA A 212 -2.13 18.92 -12.21
N PHE A 213 -3.01 18.12 -12.80
CA PHE A 213 -3.29 16.77 -12.34
C PHE A 213 -3.40 15.79 -13.50
N ILE A 214 -3.14 14.52 -13.19
CA ILE A 214 -3.38 13.39 -14.08
C ILE A 214 -4.07 12.31 -13.26
N ARG A 215 -5.25 11.87 -13.70
CA ARG A 215 -5.97 10.73 -13.14
C ARG A 215 -6.24 9.73 -14.25
N ALA A 216 -5.63 8.56 -14.18
CA ALA A 216 -5.79 7.53 -15.20
C ALA A 216 -5.91 6.14 -14.57
N ARG A 217 -6.60 5.24 -15.27
CA ARG A 217 -6.70 3.83 -14.92
C ARG A 217 -6.76 3.03 -16.21
N ASP A 218 -5.79 2.14 -16.38
CA ASP A 218 -5.76 1.13 -17.44
C ASP A 218 -6.18 -0.23 -16.88
N TYR A 219 -5.48 -0.70 -15.85
CA TYR A 219 -5.76 -1.97 -15.17
C TYR A 219 -5.85 -1.80 -13.65
N ILE A 220 -6.42 -2.81 -12.99
CA ILE A 220 -6.19 -3.08 -11.57
C ILE A 220 -5.37 -4.35 -11.45
N LEU A 221 -4.17 -4.19 -10.92
CA LEU A 221 -3.26 -5.30 -10.59
C LEU A 221 -3.43 -5.62 -9.10
N TYR A 222 -3.26 -6.88 -8.73
CA TYR A 222 -3.35 -7.28 -7.32
C TYR A 222 -1.96 -7.65 -6.82
N ALA A 223 -1.50 -6.98 -5.76
CA ALA A 223 -0.34 -7.41 -5.00
C ALA A 223 -0.83 -8.21 -3.79
N ASN A 224 -0.41 -9.47 -3.70
CA ASN A 224 -0.67 -10.32 -2.54
C ASN A 224 0.56 -10.30 -1.65
N GLU A 225 0.35 -9.89 -0.40
CA GLU A 225 1.40 -9.76 0.59
C GLU A 225 1.14 -10.70 1.76
N THR A 226 2.18 -11.42 2.15
CA THR A 226 2.24 -12.11 3.43
C THR A 226 3.29 -11.43 4.27
N PHE A 227 2.83 -10.79 5.34
CA PHE A 227 3.68 -10.25 6.39
C PHE A 227 3.65 -11.20 7.59
N SER A 228 4.82 -11.55 8.10
CA SER A 228 4.96 -12.52 9.19
C SER A 228 6.02 -12.10 10.20
N THR A 229 5.78 -12.40 11.46
CA THR A 229 6.76 -12.29 12.54
C THR A 229 6.71 -13.58 13.36
N SER A 230 7.51 -13.65 14.42
CA SER A 230 7.44 -14.76 15.38
C SER A 230 6.07 -14.95 16.04
N ARG A 231 5.18 -13.94 16.00
CA ARG A 231 3.89 -13.93 16.73
C ARG A 231 2.68 -13.66 15.86
N MET A 232 2.86 -13.12 14.65
CA MET A 232 1.75 -12.73 13.78
C MET A 232 2.00 -13.18 12.35
N ARG A 233 0.92 -13.52 11.65
CA ARG A 233 0.89 -13.59 10.20
C ARG A 233 -0.32 -12.83 9.70
N ALA A 234 -0.11 -11.94 8.73
CA ALA A 234 -1.14 -11.20 8.05
C ALA A 234 -1.00 -11.44 6.55
N ASP A 235 -2.08 -11.89 5.93
CA ASP A 235 -2.19 -12.04 4.49
C ASP A 235 -3.18 -10.99 3.99
N PHE A 236 -2.79 -10.17 3.02
CA PHE A 236 -3.67 -9.16 2.45
C PHE A 236 -3.40 -8.95 0.96
N THR A 237 -4.46 -8.55 0.25
CA THR A 237 -4.42 -8.28 -1.18
C THR A 237 -4.68 -6.80 -1.42
N ILE A 238 -3.76 -6.14 -2.11
CA ILE A 238 -3.83 -4.72 -2.43
C ILE A 238 -4.27 -4.57 -3.90
N PRO A 239 -5.46 -4.01 -4.18
CA PRO A 239 -5.84 -3.62 -5.53
C PRO A 239 -5.13 -2.31 -5.91
N ILE A 240 -4.29 -2.38 -6.95
CA ILE A 240 -3.45 -1.26 -7.39
C ILE A 240 -3.91 -0.82 -8.77
N SER A 241 -4.52 0.37 -8.82
CA SER A 241 -4.85 1.06 -10.06
C SER A 241 -3.56 1.55 -10.72
N VAL A 242 -3.29 1.08 -11.94
CA VAL A 242 -2.15 1.50 -12.76
C VAL A 242 -2.59 2.45 -13.89
N PRO A 243 -1.84 3.52 -14.16
CA PRO A 243 -2.25 4.58 -15.08
C PRO A 243 -2.04 4.20 -16.56
N TRP A 244 -2.89 4.75 -17.43
CA TRP A 244 -2.79 4.70 -18.89
C TRP A 244 -1.80 5.73 -19.47
#